data_AF-A0A3M0YZL2-F1
#
_entry.id   AF-A0A3M0YZL2-F1
#
_cell.length_a   1.000
_cell.length_b   1.000
_cell.length_c   1.000
_cell.angle_alpha   90.00
_cell.angle_beta   90.00
_cell.angle_gamma   90.00
#
_symmetry.space_group_name_H-M   'P 1'
#
loop_
_entity.id
_entity.type
_entity.pdbx_description
1 polymer ?
#
loop_
_entity_poly.entity_id
_entity_poly.type
_entity_poly.pdbx_seq_one_letter_code
_entity_poly.pdbx_strand_id
1 'polypeptide(L)'
;MNFLAHAVLSPSENPQIRLGNLMTDRLRKLPLAHAHRQYPPFFQLGIQLHHAIDEFTDNHGIVREIIAHFRPVFGHYAGVVSDILF
;
A
#
# COMPACT_ATOMS: atom_id res chain seq x y z
N MET A 1 3.69 -0.29 1.81
CA MET A 1 4.41 -1.21 0.89
C MET A 1 4.76 -0.49 -0.41
N ASN A 2 5.51 -1.12 -1.32
CA ASN A 2 5.81 -0.54 -2.63
C ASN A 2 4.68 -0.76 -3.66
N PHE A 3 4.73 -0.01 -4.77
CA PHE A 3 3.78 -0.07 -5.88
C PHE A 3 3.59 -1.48 -6.48
N LEU A 4 4.66 -2.27 -6.60
CA LEU A 4 4.60 -3.60 -7.18
C LEU A 4 3.80 -4.55 -6.28
N ALA A 5 3.98 -4.45 -4.96
CA ALA A 5 3.20 -5.22 -4.00
C ALA A 5 1.70 -4.93 -4.13
N HIS A 6 1.29 -3.66 -4.27
CA HIS A 6 -0.12 -3.32 -4.51
C HIS A 6 -0.65 -3.85 -5.85
N ALA A 7 0.17 -3.91 -6.90
CA ALA A 7 -0.23 -4.53 -8.16
C ALA A 7 -0.48 -6.03 -8.01
N VAL A 8 0.43 -6.74 -7.32
CA VAL A 8 0.40 -8.20 -7.14
C VAL A 8 -0.71 -8.64 -6.17
N LEU A 9 -0.90 -7.91 -5.07
CA LEU A 9 -1.87 -8.23 -4.03
C LEU A 9 -3.30 -7.80 -4.37
N SER A 10 -3.53 -7.23 -5.56
CA SER A 10 -4.87 -6.85 -5.98
C SER A 10 -5.68 -8.08 -6.38
N PRO A 11 -6.74 -8.46 -5.63
CA PRO A 11 -7.46 -9.71 -5.86
C PRO A 11 -8.48 -9.61 -7.00
N SER A 12 -8.69 -8.41 -7.56
CA SER A 12 -9.72 -8.15 -8.56
C SER A 12 -9.14 -8.00 -9.96
N GLU A 13 -9.82 -8.58 -10.95
CA GLU A 13 -9.53 -8.31 -12.36
C GLU A 13 -10.14 -6.99 -12.87
N ASN A 14 -10.96 -6.30 -12.06
CA ASN A 14 -11.56 -5.03 -12.48
C ASN A 14 -10.45 -3.94 -12.61
N PRO A 15 -10.27 -3.34 -13.81
CA PRO A 15 -9.23 -2.34 -14.04
C PRO A 15 -9.34 -1.11 -13.14
N GLN A 16 -10.57 -0.70 -12.77
CA GLN A 16 -10.79 0.46 -11.91
C GLN A 16 -10.32 0.19 -10.47
N ILE A 17 -10.60 -1.02 -9.94
CA ILE A 17 -10.12 -1.44 -8.61
C ILE A 17 -8.60 -1.53 -8.62
N ARG A 18 -8.01 -2.17 -9.63
CA ARG A 18 -6.55 -2.28 -9.77
C ARG A 18 -5.89 -0.92 -9.85
N LEU A 19 -6.43 -0.01 -10.67
CA LEU A 19 -5.88 1.34 -10.80
C LEU A 19 -6.01 2.15 -9.51
N GLY A 20 -7.13 2.02 -8.79
CA GLY A 20 -7.30 2.66 -7.48
C GLY A 20 -6.26 2.15 -6.47
N ASN A 21 -6.10 0.83 -6.35
CA ASN A 21 -5.12 0.22 -5.43
C ASN A 21 -3.68 0.67 -5.75
N LEU A 22 -3.39 0.82 -7.04
CA LEU A 22 -2.04 1.12 -7.53
C LEU A 22 -1.66 2.61 -7.46
N MET A 23 -2.63 3.50 -7.66
CA MET A 23 -2.38 4.94 -7.80
C MET A 23 -2.54 5.73 -6.51
N THR A 24 -3.02 5.10 -5.43
CA THR A 24 -3.43 5.80 -4.20
C THR A 24 -2.36 6.75 -3.65
N ASP A 25 -1.10 6.34 -3.58
CA ASP A 25 0.02 7.20 -3.14
C ASP A 25 0.20 8.49 -3.96
N ARG A 26 -0.21 8.47 -5.24
CA ARG A 26 -0.11 9.63 -6.14
C ARG A 26 -1.33 10.53 -6.09
N LEU A 27 -2.42 10.07 -5.48
CA LEU A 27 -3.60 10.88 -5.23
C LEU A 27 -3.31 11.77 -4.02
N ARG A 28 -2.75 12.98 -4.25
CA ARG A 28 -2.46 14.01 -3.24
C ARG A 28 -3.35 13.87 -2.00
N LYS A 29 -2.83 13.28 -0.91
CA LYS A 29 -3.50 13.00 0.38
C LYS A 29 -4.97 13.43 0.40
N LEU A 30 -5.81 12.77 -0.41
CA LEU A 30 -7.22 13.07 -0.42
C LEU A 30 -7.70 12.49 0.91
N PRO A 31 -8.29 13.28 1.81
CA PRO A 31 -8.96 12.69 2.96
C PRO A 31 -9.89 11.60 2.42
N LEU A 32 -9.95 10.42 3.04
CA LEU A 32 -10.80 9.31 2.57
C LEU A 32 -12.23 9.83 2.29
N ALA A 33 -12.72 10.70 3.18
CA ALA A 33 -13.98 11.43 3.07
C ALA A 33 -14.17 12.24 1.77
N HIS A 34 -13.10 12.70 1.12
CA HIS A 34 -13.09 13.49 -0.11
C HIS A 34 -12.83 12.61 -1.34
N ALA A 35 -12.03 11.56 -1.23
CA ALA A 35 -11.84 10.56 -2.29
C ALA A 35 -13.18 9.90 -2.68
N HIS A 36 -14.06 9.66 -1.71
CA HIS A 36 -15.39 9.09 -1.93
C HIS A 36 -16.33 9.93 -2.81
N ARG A 37 -16.05 11.22 -3.00
CA ARG A 37 -16.92 12.11 -3.80
C ARG A 37 -16.37 12.42 -5.19
N GLN A 38 -15.09 12.14 -5.45
CA GLN A 38 -14.42 12.55 -6.70
C GLN A 38 -14.15 11.41 -7.67
N TYR A 39 -14.20 10.15 -7.23
CA TYR A 39 -13.85 9.00 -8.07
C TYR A 39 -15.01 8.01 -8.26
N PRO A 40 -15.02 7.21 -9.34
CA PRO A 40 -16.01 6.15 -9.53
C PRO A 40 -15.96 5.09 -8.40
N PRO A 41 -17.09 4.43 -8.07
CA PRO A 41 -17.17 3.51 -6.93
C PRO A 41 -16.10 2.41 -6.90
N PHE A 42 -15.81 1.78 -8.04
CA PHE A 42 -14.79 0.73 -8.11
C PHE A 42 -13.37 1.27 -7.91
N PHE A 43 -13.10 2.49 -8.33
CA PHE A 43 -11.80 3.12 -8.07
C PHE A 43 -11.62 3.42 -6.58
N GLN A 44 -12.69 3.88 -5.91
CA GLN A 44 -12.69 4.09 -4.47
C GLN A 44 -12.44 2.78 -3.70
N LEU A 45 -13.03 1.67 -4.16
CA LEU A 45 -12.76 0.35 -3.59
C LEU A 45 -11.28 -0.04 -3.73
N GLY A 46 -10.65 0.32 -4.85
CA GLY A 46 -9.20 0.21 -5.01
C GLY A 46 -8.42 1.03 -3.99
N ILE A 47 -8.82 2.28 -3.73
CA ILE A 47 -8.18 3.13 -2.70
C ILE A 47 -8.31 2.50 -1.31
N GLN A 48 -9.49 1.99 -0.96
CA GLN A 48 -9.70 1.31 0.31
C GLN A 48 -8.82 0.06 0.44
N LEU A 49 -8.69 -0.70 -0.65
CA LEU A 49 -7.82 -1.87 -0.69
C LEU A 49 -6.35 -1.52 -0.46
N HIS A 50 -5.86 -0.43 -1.04
CA HIS A 50 -4.49 0.05 -0.82
C HIS A 50 -4.24 0.31 0.67
N HIS A 51 -5.12 1.08 1.32
CA HIS A 51 -5.00 1.36 2.75
C HIS A 51 -5.10 0.11 3.60
N ALA A 52 -5.95 -0.85 3.25
CA ALA A 52 -6.07 -2.11 3.98
C ALA A 52 -4.78 -2.95 3.90
N ILE A 53 -4.13 -2.98 2.72
CA ILE A 53 -2.83 -3.66 2.54
C ILE A 53 -1.77 -2.99 3.39
N ASP A 54 -1.63 -1.65 3.30
CA ASP A 54 -0.64 -0.90 4.07
C ASP A 54 -0.86 -1.04 5.58
N GLU A 55 -2.10 -0.89 6.05
CA GLU A 55 -2.45 -1.03 7.46
C GLU A 55 -2.12 -2.43 7.98
N PHE A 56 -2.39 -3.47 7.18
CA PHE A 56 -2.02 -4.83 7.52
C PHE A 56 -0.50 -4.96 7.65
N THR A 57 0.28 -4.53 6.66
CA THR A 57 1.73 -4.69 6.66
C THR A 57 2.44 -3.85 7.72
N ASP A 58 2.00 -2.60 7.95
CA ASP A 58 2.59 -1.68 8.92
C ASP A 58 2.33 -2.13 10.36
N ASN A 59 1.23 -2.86 10.59
CA ASN A 59 0.87 -3.39 11.90
C ASN A 59 1.29 -4.85 12.12
N HIS A 60 1.75 -5.55 11.09
CA HIS A 60 2.14 -6.94 11.21
C HIS A 60 3.45 -7.11 12.01
N GLY A 61 3.40 -7.89 13.09
CA GLY A 61 4.56 -8.09 13.98
C GLY A 61 5.81 -8.57 13.26
N ILE A 62 5.66 -9.54 12.34
CA ILE A 62 6.79 -10.09 11.58
C ILE A 62 7.44 -9.03 10.68
N VAL A 63 6.67 -8.12 10.07
CA VAL A 63 7.24 -7.06 9.22
C VAL A 63 8.06 -6.10 10.07
N ARG A 64 7.57 -5.76 11.27
CA ARG A 64 8.30 -4.92 12.23
C ARG A 64 9.60 -5.58 12.71
N GLU A 65 9.57 -6.89 12.98
CA GLU A 65 10.75 -7.67 13.35
C GLU A 65 11.81 -7.68 12.24
N ILE A 66 11.39 -7.88 10.99
CA ILE A 66 12.28 -7.84 9.81
C ILE A 66 12.93 -6.45 9.66
N ILE A 67 12.12 -5.38 9.73
CA ILE A 67 12.64 -4.01 9.64
C ILE A 67 13.62 -3.72 10.79
N ALA A 68 13.30 -4.15 12.01
CA ALA A 68 14.18 -3.99 13.17
C ALA A 68 15.49 -4.77 12.99
N HIS A 69 15.44 -5.97 12.41
CA HIS A 69 16.63 -6.77 12.10
C HIS A 69 17.54 -6.09 11.08
N PHE A 70 16.98 -5.42 10.07
CA PHE A 70 17.74 -4.71 9.04
C PHE A 70 18.22 -3.32 9.45
N ARG A 71 17.61 -2.70 10.47
CA ARG A 71 17.93 -1.33 10.90
C ARG A 71 19.39 -1.08 11.29
N PRO A 72 20.14 -2.00 11.94
CA PRO A 72 21.56 -1.80 12.23
C PRO A 72 22.45 -1.63 11.00
N VAL A 73 22.07 -2.23 9.86
CA VAL A 73 22.86 -2.21 8.62
C VAL A 73 22.38 -1.13 7.66
N PHE A 74 21.07 -1.00 7.47
CA PHE A 74 20.47 -0.14 6.45
C PHE A 74 19.87 1.16 7.01
N GLY A 75 19.79 1.31 8.33
CA GLY A 75 19.30 2.52 8.99
C GLY A 75 17.89 2.91 8.54
N HIS A 76 17.77 4.13 7.99
CA HIS A 76 16.51 4.66 7.47
C HIS A 76 15.93 3.84 6.30
N TYR A 77 16.80 3.17 5.54
CA TYR A 77 16.40 2.38 4.37
C TYR A 77 15.94 0.96 4.70
N ALA A 78 15.95 0.54 5.98
CA ALA A 78 15.55 -0.81 6.37
C ALA A 78 14.13 -1.19 5.92
N GLY A 79 13.18 -0.25 5.94
CA GLY A 79 11.84 -0.47 5.38
C GLY A 79 11.85 -0.72 3.88
N VAL A 80 12.56 0.14 3.13
CA VAL A 80 12.70 0.00 1.66
C VAL A 80 13.35 -1.32 1.28
N VAL A 81 14.38 -1.76 2.01
CA VAL A 81 15.04 -3.05 1.76
C VAL A 81 14.10 -4.21 2.06
N SER A 82 13.30 -4.12 3.11
CA SER A 82 12.31 -5.14 3.46
C SER A 82 11.30 -5.32 2.32
N ASP A 83 10.77 -4.21 1.78
CA ASP A 83 9.82 -4.19 0.67
C ASP A 83 10.39 -4.72 -0.66
N ILE A 84 11.72 -4.76 -0.84
CA ILE A 84 12.35 -5.29 -2.06
C ILE A 84 12.56 -6.81 -1.95
N LEU A 85 12.82 -7.30 -0.75
CA LEU A 85 13.15 -8.71 -0.51
C LEU A 85 11.92 -9.61 -0.39
N PHE A 86 10.76 -9.05 -0.02
CA PHE A 86 9.51 -9.76 0.23
C PHE A 86 8.37 -9.10 -0.55
#